data_AF-A0A850TF16-F1
#
_entry.id   AF-A0A850TF16-F1
#
_cell.length_a   1.000
_cell.length_b   1.000
_cell.length_c   1.000
_cell.angle_alpha   90.00
_cell.angle_beta   90.00
_cell.angle_gamma   90.00
#
_symmetry.space_group_name_H-M   'P 1'
#
loop_
_entity.id
_entity.type
_entity.pdbx_description
1 polymer ?
#
loop_
_entity_poly.entity_id
_entity_poly.type
_entity_poly.pdbx_seq_one_letter_code
_entity_poly.pdbx_strand_id
1 'polypeptide(L)'
;MQLSDILAISGTILASIGGGTAIVFGFSNWLGKVWANRLMEKEKNKHNRELEFLKNTFLKETENYKIRLKKSELLFEKQYEAASELVALHRSFIPQIFPHMDWGDVVDHYAFSSKKIEEKLEKYLSRNGAVLGEEIEEKISECISVAGWTKFEINKNTKLHHKVKKKVKKYINC
;
A
#
# COMPACT_ATOMS: atom_id res chain seq x y z
N MET A 1 4.82 28.93 -98.44
CA MET A 1 5.57 29.18 -97.19
C MET A 1 6.80 28.29 -97.21
N GLN A 2 7.99 28.84 -96.96
CA GLN A 2 9.22 28.04 -96.90
C GLN A 2 9.24 27.23 -95.60
N LEU A 3 9.79 26.01 -95.65
CA LEU A 3 9.94 25.12 -94.49
C LEU A 3 10.73 25.77 -93.33
N SER A 4 11.62 26.71 -93.65
CA SER A 4 12.41 27.50 -92.69
C SER A 4 11.53 28.37 -91.78
N ASP A 5 10.48 28.99 -92.30
CA ASP A 5 9.62 29.88 -91.53
C ASP A 5 8.70 29.11 -90.58
N ILE A 6 8.22 27.95 -91.02
CA ILE A 6 7.44 27.01 -90.19
C ILE A 6 8.31 26.45 -89.05
N LEU A 7 9.57 26.09 -89.32
CA LEU A 7 10.51 25.63 -88.30
C LEU A 7 10.86 26.74 -87.30
N ALA A 8 11.10 27.98 -87.76
CA ALA A 8 11.40 29.12 -86.90
C ALA A 8 10.23 29.49 -85.98
N ILE A 9 9.00 29.54 -86.51
CA ILE A 9 7.79 29.84 -85.73
C ILE A 9 7.51 28.71 -84.73
N SER A 10 7.60 27.45 -85.15
CA SER A 10 7.40 26.30 -84.26
C SER A 10 8.44 26.22 -83.14
N GLY A 11 9.72 26.50 -83.44
CA GLY A 11 10.80 26.56 -82.46
C GLY A 11 10.64 27.70 -81.45
N THR A 12 10.14 28.86 -81.88
CA THR A 12 9.90 30.02 -81.00
C THR A 12 8.72 29.76 -80.05
N ILE A 13 7.65 29.12 -80.54
CA ILE A 13 6.49 28.70 -79.72
C ILE A 13 6.91 27.64 -78.70
N LEU A 14 7.69 26.63 -79.12
CA LEU A 14 8.24 25.60 -78.22
C LEU A 14 9.24 26.15 -77.20
N ALA A 15 10.08 27.12 -77.57
CA ALA A 15 11.02 27.75 -76.65
C ALA A 15 10.31 28.62 -75.60
N SER A 16 9.27 29.36 -76.00
CA SER A 16 8.42 30.15 -75.11
C SER A 16 7.65 29.28 -74.11
N ILE A 17 7.03 28.19 -74.60
CA ILE A 17 6.29 27.23 -73.77
C ILE A 17 7.25 26.38 -72.91
N GLY A 18 8.40 26.00 -73.45
CA GLY A 18 9.45 25.22 -72.78
C GLY A 18 10.15 25.99 -71.66
N GLY A 19 10.42 27.29 -71.86
CA GLY A 19 11.00 28.16 -70.83
C GLY A 19 10.05 28.40 -69.66
N GLY A 20 8.76 28.65 -69.94
CA GLY A 20 7.73 28.82 -68.90
C GLY A 20 7.48 27.55 -68.10
N THR A 21 7.44 26.39 -68.76
CA THR A 21 7.28 25.10 -68.08
C THR A 21 8.48 24.73 -67.20
N ALA A 22 9.71 25.06 -67.61
CA ALA A 22 10.90 24.83 -66.79
C ALA A 22 10.88 25.62 -65.47
N ILE A 23 10.44 26.89 -65.50
CA ILE A 23 10.32 27.73 -64.30
C ILE A 23 9.24 27.17 -63.37
N VAL A 24 8.07 26.82 -63.92
CA VAL A 24 6.97 26.22 -63.14
C VAL A 24 7.42 24.90 -62.51
N PHE A 25 8.09 24.02 -63.27
CA PHE A 25 8.63 22.76 -62.75
C PHE A 25 9.66 22.98 -61.65
N GLY A 26 10.56 23.96 -61.81
CA GLY A 26 11.56 24.32 -60.81
C GLY A 26 10.90 24.80 -59.51
N PHE A 27 9.91 25.70 -59.61
CA PHE A 27 9.16 26.21 -58.47
C PHE A 27 8.30 25.13 -57.79
N SER A 28 7.64 24.26 -58.56
CA SER A 28 6.88 23.13 -58.02
C SER A 28 7.77 22.14 -57.28
N ASN A 29 8.98 21.87 -57.78
CA ASN A 29 9.95 21.01 -57.10
C ASN A 29 10.47 21.64 -55.79
N TRP A 30 10.73 22.95 -55.80
CA TRP A 30 11.16 23.68 -54.60
C TRP A 30 10.07 23.70 -53.52
N LEU A 31 8.83 24.07 -53.90
CA LEU A 31 7.69 24.04 -52.98
C LEU A 31 7.41 22.63 -52.45
N GLY A 32 7.49 21.61 -53.31
CA GLY A 32 7.36 20.22 -52.90
C GLY A 32 8.38 19.82 -51.82
N LYS A 33 9.65 20.20 -51.99
CA LYS A 33 10.70 19.94 -50.99
C LYS A 33 10.46 20.68 -49.67
N VAL A 34 10.05 21.95 -49.71
CA VAL A 34 9.78 22.75 -48.50
C VAL A 34 8.60 22.17 -47.72
N TRP A 35 7.51 21.82 -48.41
CA TRP A 35 6.33 21.21 -47.78
C TRP A 35 6.60 19.79 -47.26
N ALA A 36 7.36 18.98 -48.00
CA ALA A 36 7.78 17.65 -47.55
C ALA A 36 8.65 17.73 -46.29
N ASN A 37 9.65 18.61 -46.26
CA ASN A 37 10.48 18.82 -45.07
C ASN A 37 9.66 19.30 -43.88
N ARG A 38 8.74 20.26 -44.08
CA ARG A 38 7.88 20.78 -43.02
C ARG A 38 6.92 19.70 -42.46
N LEU A 39 6.35 18.88 -43.33
CA LEU A 39 5.49 17.77 -42.92
C LEU A 39 6.28 16.72 -42.14
N MET A 40 7.47 16.35 -42.64
CA MET A 40 8.33 15.36 -42.01
C MET A 40 8.87 15.85 -40.65
N GLU A 41 9.23 17.12 -40.51
CA GLU A 41 9.58 17.72 -39.21
C GLU A 41 8.41 17.72 -38.25
N LYS A 42 7.19 18.02 -38.71
CA LYS A 42 5.99 17.98 -37.87
C LYS A 42 5.70 16.56 -37.37
N GLU A 43 5.82 15.55 -38.22
CA GLU A 43 5.66 14.14 -37.83
C GLU A 43 6.75 13.69 -36.87
N LYS A 44 8.03 13.99 -37.16
CA LYS A 44 9.14 13.69 -36.24
C LYS A 44 8.95 14.34 -34.87
N ASN A 45 8.54 15.61 -34.83
CA ASN A 45 8.28 16.31 -33.58
C ASN A 45 7.08 15.70 -32.83
N LYS A 46 6.05 15.24 -33.55
CA LYS A 46 4.91 14.55 -32.95
C LYS A 46 5.35 13.21 -32.34
N HIS A 47 6.09 12.39 -33.09
CA HIS A 47 6.60 11.11 -32.60
C HIS A 47 7.57 11.28 -31.43
N ASN A 48 8.45 12.27 -31.46
CA ASN A 48 9.35 12.56 -30.32
C ASN A 48 8.56 12.96 -29.07
N ARG A 49 7.52 13.80 -29.21
CA ARG A 49 6.64 14.15 -28.09
C ARG A 49 5.88 12.95 -27.54
N GLU A 50 5.37 12.10 -28.43
CA GLU A 50 4.68 10.86 -28.04
C GLU A 50 5.62 9.91 -27.32
N LEU A 51 6.87 9.76 -27.78
CA LEU A 51 7.91 8.97 -27.12
C LEU A 51 8.28 9.53 -25.74
N GLU A 52 8.48 10.84 -25.62
CA GLU A 52 8.76 11.48 -24.34
C GLU A 52 7.59 11.35 -23.37
N PHE A 53 6.37 11.56 -23.85
CA PHE A 53 5.16 11.39 -23.06
C PHE A 53 5.02 9.95 -22.56
N LEU A 54 5.22 8.97 -23.45
CA LEU A 54 5.12 7.56 -23.10
C LEU A 54 6.21 7.14 -22.12
N LYS A 55 7.45 7.59 -22.34
CA LYS A 55 8.58 7.38 -21.43
C LYS A 55 8.30 7.97 -20.05
N ASN A 56 7.81 9.21 -19.99
CA ASN A 56 7.47 9.87 -18.73
C ASN A 56 6.31 9.16 -18.01
N THR A 57 5.33 8.68 -18.76
CA THR A 57 4.20 7.90 -18.22
C THR A 57 4.71 6.60 -17.60
N PHE A 58 5.53 5.82 -18.32
CA PHE A 58 6.10 4.58 -17.79
C PHE A 58 7.01 4.81 -16.58
N LEU A 59 7.81 5.88 -16.57
CA LEU A 59 8.64 6.24 -15.41
C LEU A 59 7.76 6.54 -14.19
N LYS A 60 6.73 7.38 -14.37
CA LYS A 60 5.77 7.72 -13.32
C LYS A 60 5.03 6.49 -12.79
N GLU A 61 4.58 5.62 -13.67
CA GLU A 61 3.92 4.37 -13.29
C GLU A 61 4.88 3.49 -12.49
N THR A 62 6.11 3.31 -12.97
CA THR A 62 7.13 2.52 -12.27
C THR A 62 7.42 3.05 -10.87
N GLU A 63 7.55 4.36 -10.72
CA GLU A 63 7.74 5.00 -9.42
C GLU A 63 6.53 4.81 -8.50
N ASN A 64 5.32 5.00 -9.03
CA ASN A 64 4.08 4.77 -8.30
C ASN A 64 3.96 3.30 -7.83
N TYR A 65 4.28 2.34 -8.69
CA TYR A 65 4.29 0.93 -8.33
C TYR A 65 5.30 0.64 -7.22
N LYS A 66 6.52 1.17 -7.32
CA LYS A 66 7.54 1.04 -6.27
C LYS A 66 7.06 1.61 -4.94
N ILE A 67 6.44 2.78 -4.94
CA ILE A 67 5.92 3.43 -3.72
C ILE A 67 4.79 2.58 -3.12
N ARG A 68 3.85 2.11 -3.93
CA ARG A 68 2.75 1.25 -3.48
C ARG A 68 3.27 -0.06 -2.88
N LEU A 69 4.25 -0.68 -3.52
CA LEU A 69 4.85 -1.93 -3.05
C LEU A 69 5.54 -1.74 -1.70
N LYS A 70 6.37 -0.69 -1.57
CA LYS A 70 7.01 -0.35 -0.29
C LYS A 70 6.00 -0.05 0.80
N LYS A 71 4.92 0.67 0.47
CA LYS A 71 3.84 0.94 1.43
C LYS A 71 3.17 -0.36 1.90
N SER A 72 2.88 -1.29 0.99
CA SER A 72 2.31 -2.58 1.39
C SER A 72 3.29 -3.41 2.22
N GLU A 73 4.57 -3.43 1.85
CA GLU A 73 5.62 -4.15 2.58
C GLU A 73 5.73 -3.66 4.03
N LEU A 74 5.80 -2.35 4.24
CA LEU A 74 5.83 -1.75 5.58
C LEU A 74 4.57 -2.06 6.40
N LEU A 75 3.39 -2.08 5.77
CA LEU A 75 2.14 -2.46 6.45
C LEU A 75 2.15 -3.93 6.86
N PHE A 76 2.59 -4.82 5.97
CA PHE A 76 2.69 -6.26 6.28
C PHE A 76 3.72 -6.53 7.37
N GLU A 77 4.86 -5.85 7.36
CA GLU A 77 5.86 -5.96 8.42
C GLU A 77 5.27 -5.59 9.79
N LYS A 78 4.50 -4.50 9.85
CA LYS A 78 3.83 -4.09 11.09
C LYS A 78 2.74 -5.05 11.54
N GLN A 79 1.97 -5.60 10.60
CA GLN A 79 0.98 -6.63 10.91
C GLN A 79 1.64 -7.91 11.41
N TYR A 80 2.76 -8.31 10.80
CA TYR A 80 3.54 -9.47 11.23
C TYR A 80 4.14 -9.26 12.62
N GLU A 81 4.70 -8.08 12.90
CA GLU A 81 5.22 -7.70 14.22
C GLU A 81 4.12 -7.82 15.29
N ALA A 82 2.95 -7.22 15.06
CA ALA A 82 1.81 -7.30 15.97
C ALA A 82 1.34 -8.75 16.19
N ALA A 83 1.17 -9.53 15.12
CA ALA A 83 0.74 -10.93 15.21
C ALA A 83 1.75 -11.80 15.97
N SER A 84 3.06 -11.62 15.72
CA SER A 84 4.12 -12.31 16.44
C SER A 84 4.12 -11.96 17.92
N GLU A 85 3.95 -10.69 18.27
CA GLU A 85 3.83 -10.23 19.65
C GLU A 85 2.59 -10.81 20.34
N LEU A 86 1.44 -10.89 19.65
CA LEU A 86 0.23 -11.51 20.18
C LEU A 86 0.42 -12.99 20.48
N VAL A 87 1.08 -13.73 19.60
CA VAL A 87 1.39 -15.15 19.81
C VAL A 87 2.33 -15.34 21.00
N ALA A 88 3.37 -14.51 21.11
CA ALA A 88 4.28 -14.54 22.25
C ALA A 88 3.53 -14.22 23.56
N LEU A 89 2.62 -13.24 23.51
CA LEU A 89 1.82 -12.83 24.65
C LEU A 89 0.88 -13.96 25.09
N HIS A 90 0.14 -14.55 24.16
CA HIS A 90 -0.75 -15.68 24.39
C HIS A 90 0.01 -16.85 25.04
N ARG A 91 1.17 -17.23 24.49
CA ARG A 91 2.03 -18.27 25.09
C ARG A 91 2.49 -17.93 26.50
N SER A 92 2.68 -16.64 26.81
CA SER A 92 3.08 -16.20 28.16
C SER A 92 1.98 -16.33 29.21
N PHE A 93 0.72 -16.51 28.78
CA PHE A 93 -0.42 -16.71 29.67
C PHE A 93 -0.67 -18.19 29.98
N ILE A 94 -0.25 -19.10 29.09
CA ILE A 94 -0.47 -20.54 29.28
C ILE A 94 0.42 -21.03 30.42
N PRO A 95 -0.14 -21.61 31.51
CA PRO A 95 0.63 -22.24 32.57
C PRO A 95 1.26 -23.54 32.08
N GLN A 96 2.31 -23.99 32.77
CA GLN A 96 2.85 -25.34 32.53
C GLN A 96 1.85 -26.36 33.08
N ILE A 97 1.20 -27.10 32.19
CA ILE A 97 0.22 -28.13 32.54
C ILE A 97 0.97 -29.43 32.82
N PHE A 98 0.77 -30.02 34.01
CA PHE A 98 1.28 -31.34 34.36
C PHE A 98 0.20 -32.41 34.16
N PRO A 99 0.55 -33.68 33.86
CA PRO A 99 -0.42 -34.74 33.56
C PRO A 99 -1.48 -35.03 34.63
N HIS A 100 -1.31 -34.53 35.85
CA HIS A 100 -2.19 -34.76 37.01
C HIS A 100 -2.73 -33.45 37.62
N MET A 101 -2.55 -32.31 36.94
CA MET A 101 -3.07 -31.03 37.41
C MET A 101 -4.59 -30.97 37.23
N ASP A 102 -5.32 -30.59 38.28
CA ASP A 102 -6.76 -30.42 38.18
C ASP A 102 -7.11 -29.15 37.39
N TRP A 103 -8.25 -29.19 36.68
CA TRP A 103 -8.76 -28.01 35.98
C TRP A 103 -9.04 -26.86 36.94
N GLY A 104 -9.41 -27.14 38.19
CA GLY A 104 -9.54 -26.12 39.24
C GLY A 104 -8.25 -25.35 39.47
N ASP A 105 -7.12 -26.05 39.59
CA ASP A 105 -5.80 -25.43 39.81
C ASP A 105 -5.37 -24.55 38.63
N VAL A 106 -5.69 -24.97 37.40
CA VAL A 106 -5.43 -24.19 36.18
C VAL A 106 -6.26 -22.91 36.18
N VAL A 107 -7.55 -23.01 36.50
CA VAL A 107 -8.46 -21.85 36.56
C VAL A 107 -8.02 -20.88 37.65
N ASP A 108 -7.63 -21.38 38.82
CA ASP A 108 -7.10 -20.56 39.92
C ASP A 108 -5.83 -19.83 39.47
N HIS A 109 -4.92 -20.50 38.77
CA HIS A 109 -3.73 -19.84 38.22
C HIS A 109 -4.08 -18.67 37.28
N TYR A 110 -5.05 -18.85 36.39
CA TYR A 110 -5.53 -17.75 35.53
C TYR A 110 -6.21 -16.64 36.33
N ALA A 111 -7.04 -17.00 37.29
CA ALA A 111 -7.71 -16.07 38.18
C ALA A 111 -6.68 -15.20 38.92
N PHE A 112 -5.68 -15.80 39.57
CA PHE A 112 -4.64 -15.06 40.30
C PHE A 112 -3.71 -14.25 39.39
N SER A 113 -3.52 -14.68 38.14
CA SER A 113 -2.73 -13.94 37.14
C SER A 113 -3.54 -12.90 36.35
N SER A 114 -4.85 -12.79 36.59
CA SER A 114 -5.78 -11.93 35.84
C SER A 114 -5.33 -10.47 35.74
N LYS A 115 -4.84 -9.90 36.86
CA LYS A 115 -4.27 -8.53 36.86
C LYS A 115 -3.11 -8.37 35.88
N LYS A 116 -2.21 -9.37 35.83
CA LYS A 116 -1.04 -9.37 34.94
C LYS A 116 -1.45 -9.57 33.47
N ILE A 117 -2.52 -10.33 33.24
CA ILE A 117 -3.10 -10.55 31.90
C ILE A 117 -3.70 -9.24 31.39
N GLU A 118 -4.54 -8.58 32.19
CA GLU A 118 -5.14 -7.26 31.92
C GLU A 118 -4.06 -6.23 31.53
N GLU A 119 -3.07 -5.99 32.40
CA GLU A 119 -1.99 -5.01 32.16
C GLU A 119 -1.20 -5.30 30.87
N LYS A 120 -0.94 -6.57 30.58
CA LYS A 120 -0.20 -6.95 29.37
C LYS A 120 -1.04 -6.80 28.10
N LEU A 121 -2.34 -7.10 28.15
CA LEU A 121 -3.25 -6.91 27.01
C LEU A 121 -3.49 -5.43 26.72
N GLU A 122 -3.66 -4.59 27.74
CA GLU A 122 -3.74 -3.13 27.58
C GLU A 122 -2.47 -2.55 26.96
N LYS A 123 -1.30 -3.02 27.43
CA LYS A 123 -0.01 -2.63 26.84
C LYS A 123 0.11 -3.06 25.38
N TYR A 124 -0.40 -4.24 25.03
CA TYR A 124 -0.42 -4.70 23.65
C TYR A 124 -1.32 -3.84 22.77
N LEU A 125 -2.55 -3.53 23.20
CA LEU A 125 -3.47 -2.66 22.45
C LEU A 125 -2.92 -1.24 22.26
N SER A 126 -2.38 -0.64 23.30
CA SER A 126 -1.81 0.71 23.20
C SER A 126 -0.63 0.80 22.23
N ARG A 127 0.12 -0.29 22.01
CA ARG A 127 1.24 -0.34 21.08
C ARG A 127 0.83 -0.73 19.65
N ASN A 128 -0.04 -1.73 19.51
CA ASN A 128 -0.32 -2.37 18.23
C ASN A 128 -1.75 -2.10 17.70
N GLY A 129 -2.61 -1.43 18.47
CA GLY A 129 -4.03 -1.24 18.16
C GLY A 129 -4.29 -0.65 16.77
N ALA A 130 -3.49 0.33 16.34
CA ALA A 130 -3.64 0.97 15.02
C ALA A 130 -3.44 0.02 13.81
N VAL A 131 -2.85 -1.15 14.04
CA VAL A 131 -2.57 -2.15 13.00
C VAL A 131 -3.61 -3.28 13.01
N LEU A 132 -4.39 -3.39 14.10
CA LEU A 132 -5.38 -4.46 14.27
C LEU A 132 -6.68 -4.12 13.55
N GLY A 133 -7.39 -5.17 13.13
CA GLY A 133 -8.77 -5.03 12.68
C GLY A 133 -9.73 -4.89 13.87
N GLU A 134 -10.87 -4.26 13.62
CA GLU A 134 -11.92 -3.99 14.61
C GLU A 134 -12.34 -5.25 15.39
N GLU A 135 -12.53 -6.37 14.70
CA GLU A 135 -12.91 -7.65 15.33
C GLU A 135 -11.87 -8.16 16.34
N ILE A 136 -10.57 -7.97 16.05
CA ILE A 136 -9.49 -8.44 16.92
C ILE A 136 -9.37 -7.51 18.13
N GLU A 137 -9.47 -6.20 17.90
CA GLU A 137 -9.49 -5.20 18.96
C GLU A 137 -10.65 -5.42 19.93
N GLU A 138 -11.84 -5.72 19.41
CA GLU A 138 -13.03 -6.04 20.20
C GLU A 138 -12.79 -7.28 21.09
N LYS A 139 -12.29 -8.38 20.52
CA LYS A 139 -11.98 -9.61 21.26
C LYS A 139 -10.94 -9.39 22.36
N ILE A 140 -9.90 -8.59 22.10
CA ILE A 140 -8.89 -8.28 23.10
C ILE A 140 -9.49 -7.39 24.20
N SER A 141 -10.34 -6.43 23.83
CA SER A 141 -11.05 -5.57 24.79
C SER A 141 -12.02 -6.34 25.68
N GLU A 142 -12.70 -7.35 25.11
CA GLU A 142 -13.51 -8.30 25.87
C GLU A 142 -12.64 -9.07 26.88
N CYS A 143 -11.48 -9.59 26.44
CA CYS A 143 -10.54 -10.29 27.31
C CYS A 143 -10.01 -9.40 28.45
N ILE A 144 -9.70 -8.13 28.18
CA ILE A 144 -9.31 -7.14 29.19
C ILE A 144 -10.44 -6.94 30.20
N SER A 145 -11.68 -6.78 29.70
CA SER A 145 -12.86 -6.60 30.54
C SER A 145 -13.05 -7.80 31.48
N VAL A 146 -13.03 -9.02 30.94
CA VAL A 146 -13.14 -10.27 31.71
C VAL A 146 -12.03 -10.34 32.77
N ALA A 147 -10.78 -10.06 32.40
CA ALA A 147 -9.66 -10.08 33.33
C ALA A 147 -9.81 -9.03 34.46
N GLY A 148 -10.32 -7.84 34.11
CA GLY A 148 -10.67 -6.80 35.08
C GLY A 148 -11.71 -7.30 36.09
N TRP A 149 -12.82 -7.87 35.61
CA TRP A 149 -13.88 -8.43 36.46
C TRP A 149 -13.36 -9.53 37.40
N THR A 150 -12.62 -10.50 36.87
CA THR A 150 -12.06 -11.62 37.65
C THR A 150 -11.13 -11.14 38.76
N LYS A 151 -10.30 -10.10 38.52
CA LYS A 151 -9.46 -9.48 39.56
C LYS A 151 -10.28 -8.93 40.72
N PHE A 152 -11.43 -8.31 40.45
CA PHE A 152 -12.30 -7.76 41.51
C PHE A 152 -12.95 -8.87 42.34
N GLU A 153 -13.41 -9.94 41.71
CA GLU A 153 -14.06 -11.07 42.39
C GLU A 153 -13.11 -11.78 43.35
N ILE A 154 -11.88 -12.05 42.92
CA ILE A 154 -10.85 -12.66 43.78
C ILE A 154 -10.54 -11.76 44.97
N ASN A 155 -10.35 -10.45 44.73
CA ASN A 155 -10.05 -9.50 45.81
C ASN A 155 -11.17 -9.48 46.86
N LYS A 156 -12.44 -9.57 46.43
CA LYS A 156 -13.61 -9.67 47.31
C LYS A 156 -13.59 -10.96 48.13
N ASN A 157 -13.35 -12.11 47.49
CA ASN A 157 -13.28 -13.42 48.17
C ASN A 157 -12.11 -13.53 49.15
N THR A 158 -10.92 -13.01 48.79
CA THR A 158 -9.74 -12.98 49.67
C THR A 158 -9.99 -12.10 50.90
N LYS A 159 -10.65 -10.95 50.74
CA LYS A 159 -11.06 -10.08 51.85
C LYS A 159 -12.11 -10.73 52.75
N LEU A 160 -13.05 -11.49 52.18
CA LEU A 160 -14.04 -12.28 52.92
C LEU A 160 -13.36 -13.37 53.77
N HIS A 161 -12.45 -14.16 53.19
CA HIS A 161 -11.68 -15.18 53.91
C HIS A 161 -10.86 -14.58 55.08
N HIS A 162 -10.24 -13.41 54.89
CA HIS A 162 -9.50 -12.74 55.96
C HIS A 162 -10.42 -12.23 57.08
N LYS A 163 -11.60 -11.70 56.73
CA LYS A 163 -12.59 -11.19 57.69
C LYS A 163 -13.23 -12.33 58.51
N VAL A 164 -13.50 -13.48 57.89
CA VAL A 164 -13.98 -14.70 58.56
C VAL A 164 -12.90 -15.28 59.47
N LYS A 165 -11.63 -15.41 59.02
CA LYS A 165 -10.52 -15.86 59.87
C LYS A 165 -10.33 -14.96 61.10
N LYS A 166 -10.43 -13.63 60.96
CA LYS A 166 -10.38 -12.69 62.10
C LYS A 166 -11.55 -12.84 63.06
N LYS A 167 -12.77 -13.08 62.56
CA LYS A 167 -13.94 -13.36 63.41
C LYS A 167 -13.74 -14.65 64.20
N VAL A 168 -13.38 -15.75 63.54
CA VAL A 168 -13.17 -17.07 64.17
C VAL A 168 -12.07 -17.00 65.24
N LYS A 169 -10.95 -16.31 64.96
CA LYS A 169 -9.86 -16.12 65.94
C LYS A 169 -10.26 -15.30 67.17
N LYS A 170 -11.28 -14.44 67.06
CA LYS A 170 -11.86 -13.68 68.18
C LYS A 170 -12.76 -14.55 69.07
N TYR A 171 -13.42 -15.57 68.52
CA TYR A 171 -14.27 -16.50 69.28
C TYR A 171 -13.48 -17.65 69.92
N ILE A 172 -12.28 -17.96 69.43
CA ILE A 172 -11.40 -19.01 70.00
C ILE A 172 -10.52 -18.48 71.14
N ASN A 173 -10.33 -17.15 71.23
CA ASN A 173 -9.53 -16.51 72.29
C ASN A 173 -10.40 -15.89 73.41
N CYS A 174 -11.64 -16.36 73.59
CA CYS A 174 -12.50 -16.07 74.73
C CYS A 174 -12.75 -17.35 75.54
#